data_AF-A0A1H9AQ06-F1
#
_entry.id   AF-A0A1H9AQ06-F1
#
_cell.length_a   1.000
_cell.length_b   1.000
_cell.length_c   1.000
_cell.angle_alpha   90.00
_cell.angle_beta   90.00
_cell.angle_gamma   90.00
#
_symmetry.space_group_name_H-M   'P 1'
#
loop_
_entity.id
_entity.type
_entity.pdbx_description
1 polymer ?
#
loop_
_entity_poly.entity_id
_entity_poly.type
_entity_poly.pdbx_seq_one_letter_code
_entity_poly.pdbx_strand_id
1 'polypeptide(L)'
;MKSFVFFLLLLVSSIGFSQDNHIVKTDDGRRVLLKADFTWEYIDLEKPSDEKIVTPKTTDKTCDLPKDFKEPKLNGKVQAQLKKGRATISHIKTKVAKDYDCTVDDVVLLSAFEKKASGNYTFCANGKRVFYKRTGFKIMEKGKLF
;
A
#
# COMPACT_ATOMS: atom_id res chain seq x y z
N MET A 1 59.78 -2.08 -5.73
CA MET A 1 58.71 -1.08 -5.96
C MET A 1 58.10 -1.17 -7.37
N LYS A 2 58.88 -1.29 -8.45
CA LYS A 2 58.34 -1.46 -9.83
C LYS A 2 57.39 -2.67 -9.99
N SER A 3 57.73 -3.83 -9.42
CA SER A 3 56.86 -5.03 -9.51
C SER A 3 55.50 -4.85 -8.81
N PHE A 4 55.44 -4.10 -7.71
CA PHE A 4 54.19 -3.80 -7.02
C PHE A 4 53.26 -2.92 -7.86
N VAL A 5 53.81 -2.00 -8.66
CA VAL A 5 53.01 -1.17 -9.59
C VAL A 5 52.40 -2.04 -10.69
N PHE A 6 53.14 -3.03 -11.21
CA PHE A 6 52.60 -3.98 -12.19
C PHE A 6 51.49 -4.85 -11.59
N PHE A 7 51.66 -5.35 -10.36
CA PHE A 7 50.60 -6.10 -9.68
C PHE A 7 49.36 -5.25 -9.41
N LEU A 8 49.52 -3.98 -9.02
CA LEU A 8 48.41 -3.05 -8.81
C LEU A 8 47.63 -2.79 -10.11
N LEU A 9 48.34 -2.58 -11.22
CA LEU A 9 47.74 -2.39 -12.55
C LEU A 9 46.92 -3.61 -13.00
N LEU A 10 47.43 -4.82 -12.74
CA LEU A 10 46.74 -6.06 -13.08
C LEU A 10 45.49 -6.29 -12.21
N LEU A 11 45.55 -5.89 -10.94
CA LEU A 11 44.41 -5.95 -10.02
C LEU A 11 43.31 -4.96 -10.42
N VAL A 12 43.68 -3.73 -10.80
CA VAL A 12 42.72 -2.72 -11.26
C VAL A 12 42.04 -3.14 -12.58
N SER A 13 42.76 -3.78 -13.51
CA SER A 13 42.12 -4.27 -14.75
C SER A 13 41.12 -5.39 -14.49
N SER A 14 41.35 -6.24 -13.48
CA SER A 14 40.43 -7.34 -13.16
C SER A 14 39.08 -6.88 -12.59
N ILE A 15 39.03 -5.73 -11.92
CA ILE A 15 37.78 -5.18 -11.35
C ILE A 15 36.83 -4.68 -12.45
N GLY A 16 37.36 -4.18 -13.58
CA GLY A 16 36.57 -3.66 -14.69
C GLY A 16 35.75 -4.72 -15.45
N PHE A 17 36.20 -5.97 -15.46
CA PHE A 17 35.51 -7.09 -16.11
C PHE A 17 34.41 -7.73 -15.24
N SER A 18 34.18 -7.25 -14.01
CA SER A 18 33.19 -7.84 -13.08
C SER A 18 31.81 -7.17 -13.16
N GLN A 19 31.61 -6.17 -14.02
CA GLN A 19 30.35 -5.44 -14.17
C GLN A 19 29.68 -5.76 -15.50
N ASP A 20 29.48 -7.05 -15.78
CA ASP A 20 28.85 -7.48 -17.02
C ASP A 20 27.33 -7.46 -16.89
N ASN A 21 26.69 -6.61 -17.69
CA ASN A 21 25.24 -6.68 -17.88
C ASN A 21 24.96 -7.75 -18.95
N HIS A 22 24.09 -8.71 -18.64
CA HIS A 22 23.78 -9.82 -19.54
C HIS A 22 22.43 -9.63 -20.22
N ILE A 23 22.37 -9.87 -21.53
CA ILE A 23 21.10 -9.94 -22.25
C ILE A 23 20.63 -11.39 -22.27
N VAL A 24 19.51 -11.66 -21.60
CA VAL A 24 18.91 -12.99 -21.49
C VAL A 24 17.55 -12.97 -22.17
N LYS A 25 17.16 -14.11 -22.76
CA LYS A 25 15.80 -14.31 -23.28
C LYS A 25 14.98 -15.04 -22.22
N THR A 26 13.84 -14.46 -21.84
CA THR A 26 12.85 -15.13 -20.96
C THR A 26 12.13 -16.23 -21.74
N ASP A 27 11.48 -17.16 -21.04
CA ASP A 27 10.66 -18.22 -21.65
C ASP A 27 9.57 -17.67 -22.60
N ASP A 28 9.11 -16.45 -22.35
CA ASP A 28 8.17 -15.70 -23.19
C ASP A 28 8.79 -15.16 -24.50
N GLY A 29 10.06 -15.47 -24.79
CA GLY A 29 10.81 -15.02 -25.98
C GLY A 29 11.26 -13.55 -25.95
N ARG A 30 10.97 -12.82 -24.87
CA ARG A 30 11.34 -11.41 -24.69
C ARG A 30 12.79 -11.26 -24.23
N ARG A 31 13.47 -10.21 -24.70
CA ARG A 31 14.84 -9.89 -24.30
C ARG A 31 14.86 -8.97 -23.09
N VAL A 32 15.65 -9.37 -22.10
CA VAL A 32 15.81 -8.68 -20.83
C VAL A 32 17.29 -8.39 -20.60
N LEU A 33 17.60 -7.18 -20.15
CA LEU A 33 18.91 -6.81 -19.62
C LEU A 33 18.94 -7.12 -18.13
N LEU A 34 19.78 -8.06 -17.71
CA LEU A 34 20.09 -8.32 -16.31
C LEU A 34 21.25 -7.40 -15.91
N LYS A 35 21.02 -6.56 -14.91
CA LYS A 35 22.00 -5.62 -14.38
C LYS A 35 22.80 -6.25 -13.24
N ALA A 36 23.98 -5.69 -12.97
CA ALA A 36 24.85 -6.11 -11.87
C ALA A 36 24.25 -5.92 -10.46
N ASP A 37 23.16 -5.15 -10.32
CA ASP A 37 22.40 -4.95 -9.08
C ASP A 37 21.30 -6.02 -8.85
N PHE A 38 21.33 -7.10 -9.63
CA PHE A 38 20.32 -8.17 -9.65
C PHE A 38 18.91 -7.71 -10.04
N THR A 39 18.78 -6.51 -10.60
CA THR A 39 17.54 -6.05 -11.23
C THR A 39 17.57 -6.36 -12.73
N TRP A 40 16.40 -6.32 -13.36
CA TRP A 40 16.26 -6.65 -14.77
C TRP A 40 15.31 -5.68 -15.47
N GLU A 41 15.61 -5.35 -16.72
CA GLU A 41 14.83 -4.40 -17.53
C GLU A 41 14.53 -4.97 -18.91
N TYR A 42 13.31 -4.76 -19.41
CA TYR A 42 12.96 -5.13 -20.77
C TYR A 42 13.56 -4.14 -21.78
N ILE A 43 14.26 -4.66 -22.78
CA ILE A 43 14.94 -3.84 -23.81
C ILE A 43 13.96 -3.44 -24.92
N ASP A 44 12.99 -4.30 -25.21
CA ASP A 44 12.07 -4.15 -26.34
C ASP A 44 10.71 -3.55 -25.94
N LEU A 45 10.53 -3.10 -24.70
CA LEU A 45 9.33 -2.35 -24.34
C LEU A 45 9.47 -0.94 -24.91
N GLU A 46 8.72 -0.65 -25.97
CA GLU A 46 8.46 0.74 -26.38
C GLU A 46 8.00 1.50 -25.13
N LYS A 47 8.77 2.52 -24.74
CA LYS A 47 8.35 3.42 -23.66
C LYS A 47 6.98 3.96 -24.08
N PRO A 48 5.92 3.76 -23.29
CA PRO A 48 4.64 4.38 -23.60
C PRO A 48 4.89 5.89 -23.66
N SER A 49 4.65 6.47 -24.84
CA SER A 49 4.76 7.89 -25.10
C SER A 49 3.78 8.63 -24.19
N ASP A 50 4.26 9.18 -23.06
CA ASP A 50 3.59 10.14 -22.18
C ASP A 50 2.05 10.00 -22.01
N GLU A 51 1.52 8.78 -22.08
CA GLU A 51 0.15 8.50 -21.68
C GLU A 51 0.19 8.21 -20.20
N LYS A 52 0.11 9.31 -19.45
CA LYS A 52 -0.36 9.43 -18.07
C LYS A 52 -0.44 8.08 -17.38
N ILE A 53 0.69 7.65 -16.84
CA ILE A 53 0.72 6.69 -15.74
C ILE A 53 -0.28 7.23 -14.73
N VAL A 54 -1.43 6.56 -14.64
CA VAL A 54 -2.35 6.70 -13.52
C VAL A 54 -1.60 6.11 -12.33
N THR A 55 -0.67 6.91 -11.81
CA THR A 55 -0.45 6.99 -10.38
C THR A 55 -1.84 6.96 -9.76
N PRO A 56 -2.13 6.09 -8.77
CA PRO A 56 -3.31 6.30 -7.95
C PRO A 56 -3.09 7.67 -7.33
N LYS A 57 -3.72 8.67 -7.95
CA LYS A 57 -3.73 10.03 -7.48
C LYS A 57 -4.09 9.92 -6.01
N THR A 58 -3.14 10.26 -5.15
CA THR A 58 -3.38 10.96 -3.91
C THR A 58 -4.05 12.28 -4.29
N THR A 59 -5.26 12.21 -4.84
CA THR A 59 -6.17 13.33 -4.80
C THR A 59 -6.63 13.35 -3.36
N ASP A 60 -6.05 14.28 -2.62
CA ASP A 60 -6.66 15.01 -1.53
C ASP A 60 -7.97 15.66 -2.02
N LYS A 61 -8.91 14.81 -2.44
CA LYS A 61 -10.30 15.15 -2.63
C LYS A 61 -10.99 14.54 -1.44
N THR A 62 -11.26 15.45 -0.51
CA THR A 62 -12.47 15.54 0.30
C THR A 62 -13.49 14.50 -0.12
N CYS A 63 -14.00 13.69 0.80
CA CYS A 63 -14.91 12.59 0.52
C CYS A 63 -16.15 12.96 -0.32
N ASP A 64 -15.99 13.10 -1.63
CA ASP A 64 -17.06 13.40 -2.57
C ASP A 64 -17.74 12.07 -2.89
N LEU A 65 -18.58 11.63 -1.97
CA LEU A 65 -19.38 10.44 -2.14
C LEU A 65 -20.49 10.73 -3.16
N PRO A 66 -20.74 9.82 -4.13
CA PRO A 66 -21.89 9.95 -5.00
C PRO A 66 -23.16 9.93 -4.16
N LYS A 67 -24.17 10.73 -4.53
CA LYS A 67 -25.42 10.90 -3.77
C LYS A 67 -26.20 9.59 -3.54
N ASP A 68 -25.91 8.54 -4.32
CA ASP A 68 -26.51 7.22 -4.23
C ASP A 68 -25.62 6.17 -3.51
N PHE A 69 -24.61 6.60 -2.74
CA PHE A 69 -23.75 5.67 -2.02
C PHE A 69 -24.52 4.92 -0.93
N LYS A 70 -24.61 3.59 -1.07
CA LYS A 70 -25.18 2.69 -0.06
C LYS A 70 -24.06 2.10 0.79
N GLU A 71 -24.15 2.29 2.11
CA GLU A 71 -23.18 1.71 3.03
C GLU A 71 -23.12 0.16 2.88
N PRO A 72 -21.91 -0.42 2.93
CA PRO A 72 -21.75 -1.86 2.77
C PRO A 72 -22.41 -2.63 3.91
N LYS A 73 -23.15 -3.69 3.57
CA LYS A 73 -23.80 -4.56 4.56
C LYS A 73 -22.76 -5.36 5.34
N LEU A 74 -22.82 -5.29 6.67
CA LEU A 74 -21.91 -6.00 7.57
C LEU A 74 -22.42 -7.40 7.89
N ASN A 75 -21.50 -8.31 8.24
CA ASN A 75 -21.85 -9.67 8.60
C ASN A 75 -22.43 -9.72 10.03
N GLY A 76 -23.73 -10.01 10.14
CA GLY A 76 -24.44 -10.05 11.42
C GLY A 76 -23.84 -11.02 12.44
N LYS A 77 -23.24 -12.14 12.01
CA LYS A 77 -22.60 -13.12 12.90
C LYS A 77 -21.35 -12.54 13.57
N VAL A 78 -20.55 -11.79 12.81
CA VAL A 78 -19.35 -11.15 13.32
C VAL A 78 -19.74 -10.00 14.25
N GLN A 79 -20.69 -9.16 13.85
CA GLN A 79 -21.21 -8.07 14.70
C GLN A 79 -21.79 -8.58 16.02
N ALA A 80 -22.53 -9.70 16.02
CA ALA A 80 -23.08 -10.29 17.25
C ALA A 80 -21.98 -10.70 18.25
N GLN A 81 -20.85 -11.20 17.77
CA GLN A 81 -19.70 -11.52 18.63
C GLN A 81 -19.01 -10.25 19.15
N LEU A 82 -18.89 -9.21 18.32
CA LEU A 82 -18.27 -7.94 18.68
C LEU A 82 -19.07 -7.14 19.72
N LYS A 83 -20.39 -7.38 19.83
CA LYS A 83 -21.22 -6.81 20.91
C LYS A 83 -20.67 -7.14 22.30
N LYS A 84 -20.07 -8.32 22.49
CA LYS A 84 -19.52 -8.74 23.79
C LYS A 84 -18.36 -7.87 24.28
N GLY A 85 -17.61 -7.26 23.35
CA GLY A 85 -16.42 -6.46 23.67
C GLY A 85 -16.55 -4.99 23.29
N ARG A 86 -17.77 -4.46 23.11
CA ARG A 86 -18.02 -3.06 22.71
C ARG A 86 -17.23 -2.63 21.46
N ALA A 87 -17.06 -3.55 20.50
CA ALA A 87 -16.27 -3.33 19.29
C ALA A 87 -17.10 -3.41 18.00
N THR A 88 -18.41 -3.20 18.09
CA THR A 88 -19.32 -3.13 16.94
C THR A 88 -19.05 -1.90 16.09
N ILE A 89 -19.60 -1.89 14.88
CA ILE A 89 -19.46 -0.74 13.97
C ILE A 89 -19.95 0.57 14.60
N SER A 90 -21.03 0.53 15.38
CA SER A 90 -21.57 1.70 16.08
C SER A 90 -20.53 2.31 17.03
N HIS A 91 -19.85 1.48 17.82
CA HIS A 91 -18.79 1.94 18.72
C HIS A 91 -17.58 2.48 17.96
N ILE A 92 -17.25 1.90 16.81
CA ILE A 92 -16.19 2.42 15.95
C ILE A 92 -16.59 3.79 15.41
N LYS A 93 -17.81 3.96 14.85
CA LYS A 93 -18.31 5.25 14.37
C LYS A 93 -18.32 6.31 15.48
N THR A 94 -18.75 5.97 16.70
CA THR A 94 -18.68 6.90 17.85
C THR A 94 -17.24 7.32 18.18
N LYS A 95 -16.28 6.40 18.08
CA LYS A 95 -14.86 6.72 18.29
C LYS A 95 -14.34 7.65 17.19
N VAL A 96 -14.63 7.35 15.92
CA VAL A 96 -14.24 8.22 14.79
C VAL A 96 -14.86 9.60 14.93
N ALA A 97 -16.13 9.69 15.31
CA ALA A 97 -16.84 10.94 15.53
C ALA A 97 -16.15 11.82 16.58
N LYS A 98 -15.70 11.21 17.68
CA LYS A 98 -14.92 11.90 18.73
C LYS A 98 -13.52 12.31 18.28
N ASP A 99 -12.84 11.45 17.52
CA ASP A 99 -11.47 11.73 17.07
C ASP A 99 -11.41 12.88 16.02
N TYR A 100 -12.52 13.13 15.31
CA TYR A 100 -12.63 14.09 14.21
C TYR A 100 -13.65 15.22 14.46
N ASP A 101 -14.10 15.38 15.72
CA ASP A 101 -15.05 16.41 16.18
C ASP A 101 -16.28 16.57 15.26
N CYS A 102 -16.88 15.43 14.86
CA CYS A 102 -18.06 15.39 13.99
C CYS A 102 -19.21 14.60 14.63
N THR A 103 -20.42 14.75 14.09
CA THR A 103 -21.56 13.95 14.56
C THR A 103 -21.48 12.53 14.02
N VAL A 104 -22.13 11.58 14.69
CA VAL A 104 -22.11 10.16 14.27
C VAL A 104 -22.73 9.96 12.89
N ASP A 105 -23.67 10.83 12.52
CA ASP A 105 -24.39 10.78 11.24
C ASP A 105 -23.53 11.26 10.06
N ASP A 106 -22.55 12.14 10.34
CA ASP A 106 -21.58 12.61 9.34
C ASP A 106 -20.50 11.57 9.03
N VAL A 107 -20.43 10.48 9.80
CA VAL A 107 -19.43 9.40 9.63
C VAL A 107 -19.97 8.33 8.69
N VAL A 108 -19.52 8.39 7.44
CA VAL A 108 -19.91 7.43 6.40
C VAL A 108 -18.90 6.29 6.32
N LEU A 109 -19.39 5.05 6.36
CA LEU A 109 -18.57 3.86 6.17
C LEU A 109 -18.35 3.60 4.67
N LEU A 110 -17.12 3.77 4.19
CA LEU A 110 -16.75 3.55 2.79
C LEU A 110 -16.53 2.07 2.49
N SER A 111 -15.73 1.41 3.32
CA SER A 111 -15.43 0.00 3.18
C SER A 111 -15.21 -0.65 4.53
N ALA A 112 -15.72 -1.87 4.67
CA ALA A 112 -15.52 -2.70 5.84
C ALA A 112 -15.06 -4.07 5.41
N PHE A 113 -13.99 -4.53 6.05
CA PHE A 113 -13.51 -5.89 5.93
C PHE A 113 -13.38 -6.48 7.33
N GLU A 114 -14.23 -7.43 7.65
CA GLU A 114 -14.32 -8.00 9.00
C GLU A 114 -13.95 -9.48 9.02
N LYS A 115 -12.94 -9.83 9.81
CA LYS A 115 -12.66 -11.19 10.28
C LYS A 115 -13.00 -11.28 11.77
N LYS A 116 -13.12 -12.51 12.29
CA LYS A 116 -13.36 -12.72 13.74
C LYS A 116 -12.27 -12.05 14.60
N ALA A 117 -11.00 -12.30 14.26
CA ALA A 117 -9.85 -11.79 15.00
C ALA A 117 -9.46 -10.35 14.66
N SER A 118 -9.75 -9.85 13.46
CA SER A 118 -9.33 -8.52 13.01
C SER A 118 -10.32 -7.88 12.06
N GLY A 119 -10.30 -6.56 11.93
CA GLY A 119 -11.12 -5.84 10.95
C GLY A 119 -10.41 -4.60 10.44
N ASN A 120 -10.64 -4.26 9.18
CA ASN A 120 -10.19 -3.01 8.59
C ASN A 120 -11.42 -2.22 8.16
N TYR A 121 -11.45 -0.94 8.50
CA TYR A 121 -12.56 -0.04 8.26
C TYR A 121 -12.02 1.24 7.64
N THR A 122 -12.66 1.68 6.58
CA THR A 122 -12.38 2.97 5.96
C THR A 122 -13.62 3.82 6.14
N PHE A 123 -13.47 4.95 6.81
CA PHE A 123 -14.54 5.91 7.00
C PHE A 123 -14.22 7.19 6.24
N CYS A 124 -15.27 7.94 5.95
CA CYS A 124 -15.17 9.36 5.77
C CYS A 124 -15.70 10.06 7.03
N ALA A 125 -14.92 11.00 7.57
CA ALA A 125 -15.34 11.89 8.64
C ALA A 125 -14.88 13.31 8.33
N ASN A 126 -15.80 14.27 8.35
CA ASN A 126 -15.51 15.70 8.14
C ASN A 126 -14.67 15.97 6.86
N GLY A 127 -15.06 15.33 5.75
CA GLY A 127 -14.35 15.41 4.47
C GLY A 127 -13.02 14.65 4.41
N LYS A 128 -12.50 14.12 5.52
CA LYS A 128 -11.25 13.35 5.55
C LYS A 128 -11.51 11.86 5.48
N ARG A 129 -10.69 11.15 4.69
CA ARG A 129 -10.69 9.69 4.65
C ARG A 129 -9.81 9.16 5.78
N VAL A 130 -10.39 8.33 6.63
CA VAL A 130 -9.76 7.85 7.86
C VAL A 130 -9.78 6.33 7.89
N PHE A 131 -8.70 5.73 8.35
CA PHE A 131 -8.52 4.28 8.34
C PHE A 131 -8.42 3.76 9.76
N TYR A 132 -9.30 2.83 10.12
CA TYR A 132 -9.30 2.18 11.43
C TYR A 132 -9.10 0.68 11.29
N LYS A 133 -8.30 0.12 12.20
CA LYS A 133 -8.05 -1.31 12.34
C LYS A 133 -8.53 -1.80 13.69
N ARG A 134 -9.19 -2.95 13.70
CA ARG A 134 -9.56 -3.69 14.89
C ARG A 134 -8.68 -4.92 15.01
N THR A 135 -8.17 -5.16 16.21
CA THR A 135 -7.46 -6.39 16.59
C THR A 135 -8.13 -6.93 17.86
N GLY A 136 -8.82 -8.05 17.76
CA GLY A 136 -9.72 -8.55 18.81
C GLY A 136 -10.84 -7.54 19.07
N PHE A 137 -10.83 -6.94 20.26
CA PHE A 137 -11.78 -5.88 20.67
C PHE A 137 -11.16 -4.48 20.71
N LYS A 138 -9.85 -4.34 20.48
CA LYS A 138 -9.19 -3.03 20.45
C LYS A 138 -9.34 -2.39 19.07
N ILE A 139 -9.67 -1.10 19.05
CA ILE A 139 -9.86 -0.30 17.82
C ILE A 139 -8.77 0.78 17.79
N MET A 140 -7.99 0.82 16.71
CA MET A 140 -6.87 1.73 16.52
C MET A 140 -6.94 2.40 15.16
N GLU A 141 -6.48 3.64 15.06
CA GLU A 141 -6.32 4.33 13.78
C GLU A 141 -5.05 3.82 13.08
N LYS A 142 -5.14 3.55 11.78
CA LYS A 142 -4.02 3.04 10.97
C LYS A 142 -3.04 4.19 10.74
N GLY A 143 -1.90 4.13 11.43
CA GLY A 143 -0.85 5.16 11.36
C GLY A 143 -0.40 5.64 12.74
N LYS A 144 -1.27 5.53 13.76
CA LYS A 144 -0.89 5.69 15.17
C LYS A 144 -0.41 4.35 15.72
N LEU A 145 0.77 3.91 15.26
CA LEU A 145 1.53 2.86 15.94
C LEU A 145 2.46 3.55 16.93
N PHE A 146 1.97 3.68 18.16
CA PHE A 146 2.64 4.22 19.34
C PHE A 146 2.80 5.74 19.35
#